data_AF-A0A525HJ49-F1
#
_entry.id   AF-A0A525HJ49-F1
#
_cell.length_a   1.000
_cell.length_b   1.000
_cell.length_c   1.000
_cell.angle_alpha   90.00
_cell.angle_beta   90.00
_cell.angle_gamma   90.00
#
_symmetry.space_group_name_H-M   'P 1'
#
loop_
_entity.id
_entity.type
_entity.pdbx_description
1 polymer ?
#
loop_
_entity_poly.entity_id
_entity_poly.type
_entity_poly.pdbx_seq_one_letter_code
_entity_poly.pdbx_strand_id
1 'polypeptide(L)'
;MLTMIAAILAAATVGHDATGPDPMAAIRQGKLRCGWPDAALKTCRSIARYTALSDDTFDVSVDGLPSEDGLVLHYTSRGRVARNQLCIRITADDIARSTFTKGGVTMIGTALENARNATRADFAPLFGREICDRDDPPGTDGVSASVSFVDGVLAPALDRTVKWVDVRDGYALGPLPGGMI
;
A
#
# COMPACT_ATOMS: atom_id res chain seq x y z
N MET A 1 32.02 34.19 42.26
CA MET A 1 30.61 33.78 42.16
C MET A 1 30.35 33.35 40.74
N LEU A 2 29.87 32.12 40.60
CA LEU A 2 29.85 31.28 39.41
C LEU A 2 28.41 31.25 38.88
N THR A 3 28.17 31.53 37.60
CA THR A 3 26.92 31.10 36.94
C THR A 3 27.17 30.91 35.45
N MET A 4 27.51 29.68 35.06
CA MET A 4 27.36 29.21 33.68
C MET A 4 25.87 29.01 33.39
N ILE A 5 25.37 29.61 32.31
CA ILE A 5 24.05 29.30 31.76
C ILE A 5 24.27 28.21 30.72
N ALA A 6 23.95 26.96 31.09
CA ALA A 6 23.88 25.84 30.16
C ALA A 6 22.51 25.83 29.48
N ALA A 7 22.47 26.22 28.21
CA ALA A 7 21.28 26.08 27.37
C ALA A 7 21.13 24.61 26.97
N ILE A 8 20.16 23.92 27.57
CA ILE A 8 19.77 22.55 27.19
C ILE A 8 18.97 22.66 25.89
N LEU A 9 19.55 22.24 24.77
CA LEU A 9 18.81 21.95 23.54
C LEU A 9 18.01 20.65 23.77
N ALA A 10 16.75 20.80 24.17
CA ALA A 10 15.79 19.71 24.12
C ALA A 10 15.45 19.45 22.64
N ALA A 11 16.05 18.42 22.05
CA ALA A 11 15.61 17.87 20.79
C ALA A 11 14.23 17.23 21.01
N ALA A 12 13.16 17.95 20.70
CA ALA A 12 11.82 17.40 20.64
C ALA A 12 11.77 16.41 19.47
N THR A 13 12.03 15.13 19.74
CA THR A 13 11.60 14.06 18.85
C THR A 13 10.07 14.12 18.83
N VAL A 14 9.49 14.69 17.77
CA VAL A 14 8.06 14.63 17.53
C VAL A 14 7.71 13.16 17.28
N GLY A 15 7.47 12.45 18.38
CA GLY A 15 6.82 11.15 18.35
C GLY A 15 5.46 11.38 17.73
N HIS A 16 5.31 11.00 16.45
CA HIS A 16 4.01 10.96 15.82
C HIS A 16 3.23 9.85 16.50
N ASP A 17 2.45 10.21 17.52
CA ASP A 17 1.40 9.34 18.05
C ASP A 17 0.48 9.01 16.86
N ALA A 18 0.50 7.74 16.48
CA ALA A 18 -0.21 7.27 15.31
C ALA A 18 -1.70 7.13 15.64
N THR A 19 -2.40 8.25 15.62
CA THR A 19 -3.84 8.34 15.81
C THR A 19 -4.54 7.93 14.51
N GLY A 20 -4.73 6.64 14.30
CA GLY A 20 -5.54 6.08 13.22
C GLY A 20 -6.26 4.81 13.68
N PRO A 21 -7.22 4.29 12.92
CA PRO A 21 -7.80 2.97 13.19
C PRO A 21 -6.71 1.87 13.17
N ASP A 22 -6.88 0.82 13.97
CA ASP A 22 -6.01 -0.37 13.94
C ASP A 22 -6.18 -1.09 12.59
N PRO A 23 -5.16 -1.13 11.72
CA PRO A 23 -5.28 -1.80 10.44
C PRO A 23 -5.41 -3.34 10.58
N MET A 24 -4.90 -3.94 11.68
CA MET A 24 -5.05 -5.38 11.91
C MET A 24 -6.49 -5.78 12.20
N ALA A 25 -7.33 -4.87 12.71
CA ALA A 25 -8.75 -5.14 12.91
C ALA A 25 -9.44 -5.49 11.58
N ALA A 26 -9.15 -4.75 10.50
CA ALA A 26 -9.70 -5.02 9.19
C ALA A 26 -9.14 -6.32 8.57
N ILE A 27 -7.83 -6.56 8.74
CA ILE A 27 -7.17 -7.78 8.27
C ILE A 27 -7.76 -9.02 8.95
N ARG A 28 -7.93 -9.00 10.28
CA ARG A 28 -8.53 -10.11 11.04
C ARG A 28 -9.98 -10.37 10.65
N GLN A 29 -10.70 -9.36 10.15
CA GLN A 29 -12.04 -9.50 9.60
C GLN A 29 -12.06 -10.04 8.16
N GLY A 30 -10.89 -10.30 7.55
CA GLY A 30 -10.78 -10.78 6.18
C GLY A 30 -11.17 -9.74 5.12
N LYS A 31 -11.14 -8.45 5.47
CA LYS A 31 -11.45 -7.37 4.52
C LYS A 31 -10.33 -7.21 3.50
N LEU A 32 -10.71 -6.76 2.31
CA LEU A 32 -9.77 -6.36 1.26
C LEU A 32 -9.49 -4.86 1.39
N ARG A 33 -8.26 -4.45 1.08
CA ARG A 33 -7.93 -3.02 0.96
C ARG A 33 -7.99 -2.61 -0.50
N CYS A 34 -9.02 -1.84 -0.84
CA CYS A 34 -9.27 -1.29 -2.15
C CYS A 34 -8.54 0.05 -2.28
N GLY A 35 -7.54 0.13 -3.17
CA GLY A 35 -6.83 1.38 -3.49
C GLY A 35 -7.49 2.11 -4.66
N TRP A 36 -7.67 3.43 -4.51
CA TRP A 36 -8.46 4.29 -5.40
C TRP A 36 -9.85 3.71 -5.70
N PRO A 37 -10.71 3.59 -4.67
CA PRO A 37 -12.06 3.04 -4.82
C PRO A 37 -12.94 3.91 -5.70
N ASP A 38 -13.67 3.30 -6.63
CA ASP A 38 -14.87 3.85 -7.25
C ASP A 38 -16.09 3.11 -6.69
N ALA A 39 -16.85 3.79 -5.83
CA ALA A 39 -17.99 3.18 -5.16
C ALA A 39 -19.19 2.95 -6.09
N ALA A 40 -19.32 3.73 -7.16
CA ALA A 40 -20.43 3.61 -8.11
C ALA A 40 -20.25 2.38 -9.01
N LEU A 41 -19.02 2.15 -9.47
CA LEU A 41 -18.66 1.01 -10.31
C LEU A 41 -18.22 -0.22 -9.50
N LYS A 42 -18.00 -0.05 -8.18
CA LYS A 42 -17.40 -1.06 -7.30
C LYS A 42 -16.07 -1.56 -7.86
N THR A 43 -15.21 -0.63 -8.24
CA THR A 43 -13.87 -0.95 -8.74
C THR A 43 -12.78 -0.38 -7.85
N CYS A 44 -11.61 -1.00 -7.94
CA CYS A 44 -10.39 -0.57 -7.30
C CYS A 44 -9.27 -0.57 -8.34
N ARG A 45 -8.40 0.44 -8.31
CA ARG A 45 -7.17 0.42 -9.12
C ARG A 45 -6.19 -0.64 -8.63
N SER A 46 -6.22 -0.93 -7.33
CA SER A 46 -5.51 -2.05 -6.72
C SER A 46 -6.32 -2.71 -5.62
N ILE A 47 -6.13 -4.01 -5.44
CA ILE A 47 -6.75 -4.81 -4.38
C ILE A 47 -5.63 -5.52 -3.64
N ALA A 48 -5.47 -5.19 -2.35
CA ALA A 48 -4.59 -5.93 -1.45
C ALA A 48 -5.41 -6.88 -0.57
N ARG A 49 -5.01 -8.15 -0.55
CA ARG A 49 -5.54 -9.19 0.32
C ARG A 49 -4.48 -9.54 1.36
N TYR A 50 -4.91 -9.65 2.60
CA TYR A 50 -4.01 -9.87 3.73
C TYR A 50 -4.31 -11.20 4.40
N THR A 51 -3.27 -11.89 4.84
CA THR A 51 -3.37 -13.04 5.74
C THR A 51 -2.61 -12.69 7.02
N ALA A 52 -3.32 -12.55 8.13
CA ALA A 52 -2.69 -12.34 9.43
C ALA A 52 -1.84 -13.57 9.79
N LEU A 53 -0.59 -13.34 10.19
CA LEU A 53 0.33 -14.37 10.66
C LEU A 53 0.51 -14.29 12.19
N SER A 54 0.52 -13.07 12.73
CA SER A 54 0.54 -12.76 14.17
C SER A 54 -0.31 -11.52 14.45
N ASP A 55 -0.23 -10.98 15.67
CA ASP A 55 -0.91 -9.75 16.04
C ASP A 55 -0.44 -8.51 15.28
N ASP A 56 0.75 -8.55 14.71
CA ASP A 56 1.41 -7.43 14.05
C ASP A 56 2.09 -7.82 12.74
N THR A 57 2.01 -9.05 12.26
CA THR A 57 2.59 -9.46 10.97
C THR A 57 1.57 -10.09 10.06
N PHE A 58 1.79 -9.92 8.76
CA PHE A 58 0.88 -10.39 7.72
C PHE A 58 1.63 -10.74 6.43
N ASP A 59 1.08 -11.68 5.68
CA ASP A 59 1.36 -11.79 4.25
C ASP A 59 0.36 -10.93 3.48
N VAL A 60 0.81 -10.34 2.37
CA VAL A 60 -0.04 -9.55 1.47
C VAL A 60 0.12 -10.02 0.04
N SER A 61 -1.01 -10.15 -0.65
CA SER A 61 -1.09 -10.38 -2.09
C SER A 61 -1.80 -9.17 -2.72
N VAL A 62 -1.16 -8.59 -3.73
CA VAL A 62 -1.64 -7.37 -4.37
C VAL A 62 -1.88 -7.64 -5.83
N ASP A 63 -3.11 -7.40 -6.28
CA ASP A 63 -3.41 -7.20 -7.69
C ASP A 63 -3.52 -5.70 -7.96
N GLY A 64 -2.90 -5.22 -9.04
CA GLY A 64 -2.96 -3.81 -9.40
C GLY A 64 -2.91 -3.61 -10.90
N LEU A 65 -3.46 -2.49 -11.33
CA LEU A 65 -3.32 -2.00 -12.70
C LEU A 65 -2.18 -0.96 -12.71
N PRO A 66 -1.00 -1.26 -13.30
CA PRO A 66 0.07 -0.27 -13.43
C PRO A 66 -0.27 0.81 -14.47
N SER A 67 -1.05 0.47 -15.51
CA SER A 67 -1.49 1.37 -16.59
C SER A 67 -2.98 1.16 -16.92
N GLU A 68 -3.58 2.03 -17.73
CA GLU A 68 -4.99 1.94 -18.16
C GLU A 68 -5.21 0.92 -19.30
N ASP A 69 -4.16 0.22 -19.73
CA ASP A 69 -4.19 -0.73 -20.85
C ASP A 69 -4.72 -2.13 -20.48
N GLY A 70 -5.27 -2.28 -19.27
CA GLY A 70 -5.81 -3.53 -18.75
C GLY A 70 -4.77 -4.59 -18.39
N LEU A 71 -3.49 -4.23 -18.30
CA LEU A 71 -2.45 -5.07 -17.71
C LEU A 71 -2.72 -5.20 -16.20
N VAL A 72 -2.72 -6.43 -15.69
CA VAL A 72 -2.81 -6.73 -14.25
C VAL A 72 -1.46 -7.24 -13.79
N LEU A 73 -0.87 -6.56 -12.81
CA LEU A 73 0.27 -7.03 -12.04
C LEU A 73 -0.24 -7.75 -10.80
N HIS A 74 0.30 -8.93 -10.52
CA HIS A 74 0.13 -9.62 -9.25
C HIS A 74 1.48 -9.86 -8.58
N TYR A 75 1.62 -9.45 -7.33
CA TYR A 75 2.79 -9.78 -6.50
C TYR A 75 2.40 -10.07 -5.06
N THR A 76 3.29 -10.73 -4.35
CA THR A 76 3.16 -11.02 -2.93
C THR A 76 4.32 -10.42 -2.17
N SER A 77 4.07 -10.01 -0.92
CA SER A 77 5.10 -9.56 0.00
C SER A 77 4.71 -9.93 1.43
N ARG A 78 5.59 -9.60 2.38
CA ARG A 78 5.35 -9.73 3.81
C ARG A 78 5.49 -8.39 4.47
N GLY A 79 4.60 -8.11 5.40
CA GLY A 79 4.57 -6.86 6.14
C GLY A 79 4.40 -7.05 7.63
N ARG A 80 4.42 -5.91 8.31
CA ARG A 80 4.10 -5.79 9.72
C ARG A 80 3.34 -4.50 9.99
N VAL A 81 2.70 -4.44 11.14
CA VAL A 81 2.16 -3.22 11.71
C VAL A 81 3.17 -2.64 12.68
N ALA A 82 3.58 -1.40 12.41
CA ALA A 82 4.48 -0.66 13.29
C ALA A 82 3.94 0.75 13.47
N ARG A 83 3.81 1.20 14.72
CA ARG A 83 3.22 2.52 15.05
C ARG A 83 1.88 2.73 14.33
N ASN A 84 1.00 1.74 14.37
CA ASN A 84 -0.32 1.78 13.71
C ASN A 84 -0.27 2.07 12.18
N GLN A 85 0.79 1.64 11.49
CA GLN A 85 0.95 1.73 10.04
C GLN A 85 1.14 0.35 9.44
N LEU A 86 0.58 0.11 8.25
CA LEU A 86 0.88 -1.09 7.46
C LEU A 86 2.22 -0.89 6.76
N CYS A 87 3.24 -1.60 7.20
CA CYS A 87 4.60 -1.49 6.67
C CYS A 87 4.99 -2.73 5.87
N ILE A 88 5.46 -2.53 4.64
CA ILE A 88 6.01 -3.59 3.78
C ILE A 88 7.39 -3.19 3.27
N ARG A 89 8.16 -4.19 2.82
CA ARG A 89 9.35 -3.98 2.00
C ARG A 89 9.16 -4.71 0.69
N ILE A 90 9.07 -3.95 -0.39
CA ILE A 90 9.04 -4.53 -1.73
C ILE A 90 10.48 -4.76 -2.15
N THR A 91 10.78 -5.97 -2.61
CA THR A 91 12.11 -6.34 -3.10
C THR A 91 12.09 -6.51 -4.62
N ALA A 92 13.27 -6.43 -5.24
CA ALA A 92 13.41 -6.76 -6.66
C ALA A 92 12.99 -8.22 -6.96
N ASP A 93 13.14 -9.09 -5.98
CA ASP A 93 12.80 -10.51 -6.04
C ASP A 93 11.27 -10.74 -5.98
N ASP A 94 10.52 -9.90 -5.27
CA ASP A 94 9.05 -9.91 -5.31
C ASP A 94 8.53 -9.58 -6.72
N ILE A 95 9.16 -8.61 -7.39
CA ILE A 95 8.84 -8.26 -8.78
C ILE A 95 9.36 -9.33 -9.75
N ALA A 96 10.49 -9.97 -9.48
CA ALA A 96 10.99 -11.07 -10.33
C ALA A 96 10.05 -12.29 -10.29
N ARG A 97 9.35 -12.51 -9.17
CA ARG A 97 8.33 -13.56 -9.03
C ARG A 97 6.92 -13.14 -9.43
N SER A 98 6.69 -11.87 -9.73
CA SER A 98 5.36 -11.38 -10.05
C SER A 98 4.79 -12.05 -11.31
N THR A 99 3.47 -12.12 -11.39
CA THR A 99 2.77 -12.56 -12.59
C THR A 99 2.05 -11.37 -13.21
N PHE A 100 1.88 -11.46 -14.53
CA PHE A 100 1.15 -10.44 -15.29
C PHE A 100 0.07 -11.11 -16.12
N THR A 101 -1.09 -10.49 -16.17
CA THR A 101 -2.24 -10.97 -16.95
C THR A 101 -2.76 -9.83 -17.82
N LYS A 102 -3.10 -10.10 -19.08
CA LYS A 102 -3.75 -9.13 -19.97
C LYS A 102 -4.91 -9.80 -20.68
N GLY A 103 -6.11 -9.21 -20.59
CA GLY A 103 -7.33 -9.81 -21.12
C GLY A 103 -7.63 -11.20 -20.55
N GLY A 104 -7.28 -11.45 -19.29
CA GLY A 104 -7.46 -12.75 -18.63
C GLY A 104 -6.41 -13.81 -18.97
N VAL A 105 -5.45 -13.50 -19.84
CA VAL A 105 -4.37 -14.45 -20.22
C VAL A 105 -3.08 -14.11 -19.48
N THR A 106 -2.52 -15.08 -18.76
CA THR A 106 -1.22 -14.94 -18.09
C THR A 106 -0.11 -14.81 -19.12
N MET A 107 0.70 -13.77 -18.98
CA MET A 107 1.87 -13.51 -19.82
C MET A 107 3.00 -14.50 -19.51
N ILE A 108 3.74 -14.90 -20.54
CA ILE A 108 4.88 -15.82 -20.45
C ILE A 108 6.03 -15.35 -21.35
N GLY A 109 7.22 -15.94 -21.18
CA GLY A 109 8.38 -15.71 -22.05
C GLY A 109 8.82 -14.24 -22.09
N THR A 110 9.25 -13.77 -23.26
CA THR A 110 9.77 -12.41 -23.45
C THR A 110 8.79 -11.31 -23.05
N ALA A 111 7.49 -11.50 -23.27
CA ALA A 111 6.49 -10.51 -22.89
C ALA A 111 6.42 -10.32 -21.37
N LEU A 112 6.46 -11.41 -20.60
CA LEU A 112 6.51 -11.39 -19.14
C LEU A 112 7.79 -10.71 -18.64
N GLU A 113 8.95 -11.06 -19.21
CA GLU A 113 10.23 -10.47 -18.83
C GLU A 113 10.28 -8.96 -19.12
N ASN A 114 9.71 -8.51 -20.24
CA ASN A 114 9.60 -7.09 -20.53
C ASN A 114 8.70 -6.35 -19.52
N ALA A 115 7.56 -6.93 -19.16
CA ALA A 115 6.67 -6.35 -18.14
C ALA A 115 7.36 -6.26 -16.77
N ARG A 116 8.04 -7.33 -16.34
CA ARG A 116 8.86 -7.34 -15.11
C ARG A 116 9.95 -6.29 -15.14
N ASN A 117 10.66 -6.14 -16.25
CA ASN A 117 11.72 -5.15 -16.39
C ASN A 117 11.19 -3.72 -16.27
N ALA A 118 10.05 -3.42 -16.90
CA ALA A 118 9.39 -2.12 -16.80
C ALA A 118 8.96 -1.84 -15.35
N THR A 119 8.22 -2.75 -14.72
CA THR A 119 7.81 -2.62 -13.31
C THR A 119 9.01 -2.53 -12.37
N ARG A 120 10.10 -3.24 -12.65
CA ARG A 120 11.32 -3.13 -11.84
C ARG A 120 11.94 -1.74 -11.93
N ALA A 121 11.90 -1.08 -13.09
CA ALA A 121 12.36 0.30 -13.21
C ALA A 121 11.48 1.25 -12.41
N ASP A 122 10.16 1.07 -12.43
CA ASP A 122 9.21 1.92 -11.69
C ASP A 122 9.38 1.77 -10.16
N PHE A 123 9.58 0.56 -9.67
CA PHE A 123 9.77 0.27 -8.24
C PHE A 123 11.21 0.44 -7.76
N ALA A 124 12.19 0.65 -8.65
CA ALA A 124 13.61 0.76 -8.30
C ALA A 124 13.90 1.72 -7.14
N PRO A 125 13.30 2.93 -7.05
CA PRO A 125 13.54 3.86 -5.96
C PRO A 125 13.04 3.39 -4.58
N LEU A 126 12.22 2.34 -4.55
CA LEU A 126 11.56 1.81 -3.36
C LEU A 126 12.14 0.48 -2.87
N PHE A 127 12.97 -0.20 -3.67
CA PHE A 127 13.43 -1.54 -3.30
C PHE A 127 14.23 -1.57 -2.01
N GLY A 128 13.88 -2.51 -1.13
CA GLY A 128 14.50 -2.71 0.18
C GLY A 128 14.15 -1.64 1.22
N ARG A 129 13.48 -0.55 0.81
CA ARG A 129 13.02 0.53 1.68
C ARG A 129 11.72 0.12 2.35
N GLU A 130 11.52 0.61 3.55
CA GLU A 130 10.29 0.35 4.28
C GLU A 130 9.22 1.37 3.86
N ILE A 131 8.17 0.89 3.21
CA ILE A 131 7.00 1.71 2.86
C ILE A 131 5.95 1.43 3.92
N CYS A 132 5.52 2.46 4.62
CA CYS A 132 4.46 2.38 5.61
C CYS A 132 3.27 3.25 5.21
N ASP A 133 2.07 2.72 5.34
CA ASP A 133 0.83 3.46 5.12
C ASP A 133 0.06 3.61 6.43
N ARG A 134 -0.40 4.83 6.71
CA ARG A 134 -1.40 5.10 7.75
C ARG A 134 -2.70 5.49 7.08
N ASP A 135 -3.78 4.80 7.44
CA ASP A 135 -5.11 5.22 7.04
C ASP A 135 -5.62 6.24 8.06
N ASP A 136 -6.07 7.39 7.58
CA ASP A 136 -6.83 8.33 8.40
C ASP A 136 -8.24 7.74 8.69
N PRO A 137 -8.97 8.25 9.68
CA PRO A 137 -10.35 7.81 9.91
C PRO A 137 -11.22 7.91 8.64
N PRO A 138 -12.04 6.90 8.33
CA PRO A 138 -12.86 6.91 7.12
C PRO A 138 -13.92 8.02 7.16
N GLY A 139 -14.19 8.60 5.99
CA GLY A 139 -15.33 9.46 5.76
C GLY A 139 -16.67 8.71 5.80
N THR A 140 -17.77 9.43 5.57
CA THR A 140 -19.13 8.86 5.59
C THR A 140 -19.38 7.83 4.48
N ASP A 141 -18.60 7.88 3.40
CA ASP A 141 -18.58 6.91 2.30
C ASP A 141 -17.67 5.69 2.57
N GLY A 142 -17.00 5.67 3.72
CA GLY A 142 -16.04 4.64 4.13
C GLY A 142 -14.66 4.78 3.49
N VAL A 143 -14.41 5.83 2.71
CA VAL A 143 -13.11 6.10 2.08
C VAL A 143 -12.21 6.83 3.07
N SER A 144 -10.96 6.39 3.16
CA SER A 144 -9.91 7.00 3.99
C SER A 144 -8.84 7.59 3.10
N ALA A 145 -8.24 8.71 3.51
CA ALA A 145 -6.93 9.08 3.01
C ALA A 145 -5.90 8.10 3.58
N SER A 146 -4.96 7.66 2.76
CA SER A 146 -3.82 6.86 3.17
C SER A 146 -2.56 7.66 2.97
N VAL A 147 -1.91 7.99 4.08
CA VAL A 147 -0.67 8.76 4.14
C VAL A 147 0.50 7.80 4.14
N SER A 148 1.38 7.95 3.17
CA SER A 148 2.51 7.06 2.94
C SER A 148 3.82 7.65 3.46
N PHE A 149 4.67 6.76 3.95
CA PHE A 149 6.00 7.07 4.47
C PHE A 149 7.00 6.10 3.83
N VAL A 150 8.20 6.59 3.53
CA VAL A 150 9.32 5.74 3.13
C VAL A 150 10.48 5.96 4.11
N ASP A 151 10.89 4.89 4.78
CA ASP A 151 11.87 4.90 5.87
C ASP A 151 11.51 5.93 6.97
N GLY A 152 10.21 6.07 7.25
CA GLY A 152 9.68 7.01 8.23
C GLY A 152 9.56 8.46 7.78
N VAL A 153 9.96 8.79 6.54
CA VAL A 153 9.80 10.13 5.95
C VAL A 153 8.52 10.19 5.13
N LEU A 154 7.71 11.24 5.30
CA LEU A 154 6.51 11.46 4.48
C LEU A 154 6.84 11.38 2.99
N ALA A 155 6.03 10.62 2.24
CA ALA A 155 6.18 10.44 0.81
C ALA A 155 4.84 10.73 0.10
N PRO A 156 4.42 12.01 -0.01
CA PRO A 156 3.09 12.36 -0.51
C PRO A 156 2.79 11.89 -1.94
N ALA A 157 3.82 11.64 -2.74
CA ALA A 157 3.69 11.09 -4.08
C ALA A 157 3.15 9.63 -4.09
N LEU A 158 3.14 8.94 -2.94
CA LEU A 158 2.61 7.59 -2.77
C LEU A 158 1.25 7.56 -2.05
N ASP A 159 0.80 8.73 -1.57
CA ASP A 159 -0.48 8.87 -0.89
C ASP A 159 -1.62 8.48 -1.84
N ARG A 160 -2.67 7.93 -1.27
CA ARG A 160 -3.82 7.45 -2.04
C ARG A 160 -5.08 7.40 -1.20
N THR A 161 -6.23 7.33 -1.85
CA THR A 161 -7.48 7.01 -1.17
C THR A 161 -7.64 5.50 -1.09
N VAL A 162 -8.15 5.01 0.04
CA VAL A 162 -8.39 3.59 0.26
C VAL A 162 -9.73 3.33 0.92
N LYS A 163 -10.23 2.11 0.75
CA LYS A 163 -11.42 1.63 1.45
C LYS A 163 -11.23 0.17 1.84
N TRP A 164 -11.59 -0.17 3.08
CA TRP A 164 -11.64 -1.55 3.54
C TRP A 164 -13.01 -2.15 3.20
N VAL A 165 -13.05 -3.07 2.24
CA VAL A 165 -14.29 -3.65 1.69
C VAL A 165 -14.45 -5.11 2.11
N ASP A 166 -15.69 -5.57 2.25
CA ASP A 166 -15.96 -7.01 2.41
C ASP A 166 -15.78 -7.70 1.04
N VAL A 167 -15.27 -8.93 1.03
CA VAL A 167 -15.12 -9.72 -0.20
C VAL A 167 -16.47 -9.88 -0.92
N ARG A 168 -17.57 -9.92 -0.17
CA ARG A 168 -18.94 -10.07 -0.69
C ARG A 168 -19.53 -8.77 -1.27
N ASP A 169 -18.87 -7.62 -1.08
CA ASP A 169 -19.36 -6.34 -1.61
C ASP A 169 -19.25 -6.27 -3.15
N GLY A 170 -18.45 -7.17 -3.74
CA GLY A 170 -18.31 -7.33 -5.20
C GLY A 170 -17.32 -6.38 -5.85
N TYR A 171 -16.37 -5.82 -5.09
CA TYR A 171 -15.33 -4.96 -5.65
C TYR A 171 -14.35 -5.76 -6.53
N ALA A 172 -14.02 -5.22 -7.70
CA ALA A 172 -13.09 -5.83 -8.66
C ALA A 172 -12.02 -4.83 -9.11
N LEU A 173 -11.01 -5.29 -9.85
CA LEU A 173 -10.07 -4.37 -10.49
C LEU A 173 -10.76 -3.53 -11.55
N GLY A 174 -10.42 -2.25 -11.61
CA GLY A 174 -10.91 -1.33 -12.63
C GLY A 174 -10.11 -0.03 -12.68
N PRO A 175 -10.42 0.84 -13.66
CA PRO A 175 -9.67 2.08 -13.89
C PRO A 175 -9.78 3.05 -12.71
N LEU A 176 -8.97 4.11 -12.72
CA LEU A 176 -9.08 5.19 -11.74
C LEU A 176 -10.49 5.84 -11.76
N PRO A 177 -11.03 6.26 -10.60
CA PRO A 177 -12.31 6.95 -10.55
C PRO A 177 -12.30 8.19 -11.45
N GLY A 178 -13.36 8.36 -12.25
CA GLY A 178 -13.55 9.57 -13.06
C GLY A 178 -12.49 9.84 -14.14
N GLY A 179 -11.67 8.85 -14.52
CA GLY A 179 -10.65 9.02 -15.56
C GLY A 179 -9.51 9.97 -15.17
N MET A 180 -9.20 10.09 -13.87
CA MET A 180 -8.01 10.82 -13.42
C MET A 180 -6.75 10.22 -14.07
N ILE A 181 -5.98 11.07 -14.76
CA ILE A 181 -4.68 10.76 -15.39
C ILE A 181 -3.60 11.57 -14.70
#